data_AF-A0A066US81-F1
#
_entry.id   AF-A0A066US81-F1
#
_cell.length_a   1.000
_cell.length_b   1.000
_cell.length_c   1.000
_cell.angle_alpha   90.00
_cell.angle_beta   90.00
_cell.angle_gamma   90.00
#
_symmetry.space_group_name_H-M   'P 1'
#
loop_
_entity.id
_entity.type
_entity.pdbx_description
1 polymer ?
#
loop_
_entity_poly.entity_id
_entity_poly.type
_entity_poly.pdbx_seq_one_letter_code
_entity_poly.pdbx_strand_id
1 'polypeptide(L)'
;MDCTIYLNDRKYRICDIGEGKCTLVLSYAEGIESLHEYFSHQFLELERMIIIDISTCWSGKVEALCEKDRCELTTDVRLLTDIYWLDDFEIKTDKGQDIFLELKSLSPI
;
A
#
# COMPACT_ATOMS: atom_id res chain seq x y z
N MET A 1 13.43 -6.00 -1.73
CA MET A 1 13.64 -6.66 -0.42
C MET A 1 12.45 -6.31 0.45
N ASP A 2 11.92 -7.30 1.18
CA ASP A 2 10.74 -7.10 2.03
C ASP A 2 11.16 -6.55 3.40
N CYS A 3 10.46 -5.53 3.87
CA CYS A 3 10.69 -4.85 5.15
C CYS A 3 9.44 -4.93 6.02
N THR A 4 9.63 -4.75 7.33
CA THR A 4 8.52 -4.60 8.29
C THR A 4 8.39 -3.13 8.67
N ILE A 5 7.16 -2.63 8.71
CA ILE A 5 6.83 -1.34 9.32
C ILE A 5 5.69 -1.52 10.32
N TYR A 6 5.60 -0.61 11.30
CA TYR A 6 4.47 -0.53 12.21
C TYR A 6 3.71 0.77 11.96
N LEU A 7 2.42 0.67 11.65
CA LEU A 7 1.54 1.80 11.39
C LEU A 7 0.39 1.72 12.39
N ASN A 8 0.23 2.73 13.25
CA ASN A 8 -0.77 2.74 14.33
C ASN A 8 -0.83 1.40 15.10
N ASP A 9 0.33 0.93 15.55
CA ASP A 9 0.53 -0.33 16.28
C ASP A 9 0.22 -1.63 15.51
N ARG A 10 -0.06 -1.56 14.21
CA ARG A 10 -0.26 -2.71 13.33
C ARG A 10 1.00 -3.00 12.52
N LYS A 11 1.39 -4.28 12.45
CA LYS A 11 2.62 -4.74 11.80
C LYS A 11 2.35 -5.09 10.33
N TYR A 12 2.90 -4.30 9.41
CA TYR A 12 2.80 -4.54 7.98
C TYR A 12 4.10 -5.06 7.39
N ARG A 13 3.98 -5.88 6.34
CA ARG A 13 5.08 -6.19 5.43
C ARG A 13 5.00 -5.26 4.22
N ILE A 14 6.12 -4.65 3.87
CA ILE A 14 6.23 -3.68 2.76
C ILE A 14 7.37 -4.07 1.83
N CYS A 15 7.21 -3.81 0.54
CA CYS A 15 8.29 -3.84 -0.44
C CYS A 15 8.32 -2.52 -1.21
N ASP A 16 9.50 -1.93 -1.35
CA ASP A 16 9.71 -0.69 -2.11
C ASP A 16 10.63 -1.01 -3.29
N ILE A 17 10.17 -0.73 -4.51
CA ILE A 17 10.81 -1.15 -5.76
C ILE A 17 10.91 0.04 -6.72
N GLY A 18 12.12 0.29 -7.21
CA GLY A 18 12.44 1.29 -8.22
C GLY A 18 12.31 2.74 -7.77
N GLU A 19 12.21 3.64 -8.74
CA GLU A 19 12.36 5.09 -8.56
C GLU A 19 11.42 5.86 -9.49
N GLY A 20 11.16 7.13 -9.18
CA GLY A 20 10.30 8.01 -9.98
C GLY A 20 8.89 8.17 -9.41
N LYS A 21 7.89 8.30 -10.29
CA LYS A 21 6.50 8.53 -9.89
C LYS A 21 6.00 7.35 -9.05
N CYS A 22 5.40 7.65 -7.91
CA CYS A 22 5.07 6.63 -6.92
C CYS A 22 3.66 6.06 -7.09
N THR A 23 3.56 4.73 -7.08
CA THR A 23 2.30 4.01 -6.91
C THR A 23 2.36 3.19 -5.61
N LEU A 24 1.43 3.46 -4.70
CA LEU A 24 1.20 2.65 -3.51
C LEU A 24 0.21 1.53 -3.85
N VAL A 25 0.60 0.27 -3.64
CA VAL A 25 -0.21 -0.91 -3.95
C VAL A 25 -0.66 -1.58 -2.66
N LEU A 26 -1.97 -1.57 -2.37
CA LEU A 26 -2.54 -2.33 -1.27
C LEU A 26 -2.81 -3.76 -1.74
N SER A 27 -2.06 -4.72 -1.21
CA SER A 27 -2.18 -6.13 -1.60
C SER A 27 -2.55 -7.01 -0.42
N TYR A 28 -3.51 -7.92 -0.63
CA TYR A 28 -3.74 -9.02 0.28
C TYR A 28 -2.87 -10.20 -0.16
N ALA A 29 -1.64 -10.28 0.36
CA ALA A 29 -0.61 -11.21 -0.11
C ALA A 29 -0.43 -12.41 0.83
N GLU A 30 -1.54 -12.94 1.34
CA GLU A 30 -1.53 -14.13 2.20
C GLU A 30 -0.87 -15.32 1.47
N GLY A 31 0.09 -15.97 2.12
CA GLY A 31 0.83 -17.09 1.55
C GLY A 31 1.89 -16.72 0.51
N ILE A 32 2.07 -15.44 0.19
CA ILE A 32 3.20 -14.98 -0.64
C ILE A 32 4.45 -14.89 0.24
N GLU A 33 5.53 -15.56 -0.15
CA GLU A 33 6.80 -15.55 0.60
C GLU A 33 7.57 -14.24 0.43
N SER A 34 7.67 -13.75 -0.81
CA SER A 34 8.43 -12.56 -1.20
C SER A 34 7.56 -11.63 -2.03
N LEU A 35 7.25 -10.45 -1.50
CA LEU A 35 6.55 -9.40 -2.25
C LEU A 35 7.39 -8.94 -3.43
N HIS A 36 8.70 -8.79 -3.24
CA HIS A 36 9.60 -8.39 -4.32
C HIS A 36 9.52 -9.33 -5.51
N GLU A 37 9.65 -10.65 -5.30
CA GLU A 37 9.59 -11.62 -6.40
C GLU A 37 8.23 -11.61 -7.09
N TYR A 38 7.14 -11.55 -6.32
CA TYR A 38 5.79 -11.56 -6.84
C TYR A 38 5.46 -10.32 -7.69
N PHE A 39 5.88 -9.13 -7.26
CA PHE A 39 5.55 -7.87 -7.91
C PHE A 39 6.61 -7.35 -8.89
N SER A 40 7.85 -7.87 -8.86
CA SER A 40 8.95 -7.39 -9.73
C SER A 40 8.63 -7.44 -11.23
N HIS A 41 7.76 -8.35 -11.67
CA HIS A 41 7.34 -8.47 -13.07
C HIS A 41 6.34 -7.39 -13.51
N GLN A 42 5.68 -6.71 -12.57
CA GLN A 42 4.73 -5.63 -12.83
C GLN A 42 5.41 -4.26 -12.83
N PHE A 43 6.70 -4.23 -12.51
CA PHE A 43 7.52 -3.03 -12.50
C PHE A 43 7.79 -2.53 -13.92
N LEU A 44 7.52 -1.24 -14.15
CA LEU A 44 8.05 -0.50 -15.29
C LEU A 44 9.25 0.31 -14.79
N GLU A 45 10.37 0.32 -15.51
CA GLU A 45 11.66 0.89 -15.06
C GLU A 45 11.63 2.37 -14.62
N LEU A 46 10.53 3.10 -14.87
CA LEU A 46 10.38 4.53 -14.62
C LEU A 46 9.38 4.87 -13.50
N GLU A 47 8.82 3.89 -12.79
CA GLU A 47 7.83 4.12 -11.74
C GLU A 47 8.23 3.45 -10.42
N ARG A 48 8.18 4.19 -9.31
CA ARG A 48 8.39 3.64 -7.97
C ARG A 48 7.12 2.92 -7.52
N MET A 49 7.25 1.70 -7.03
CA MET A 49 6.14 0.92 -6.48
C MET A 49 6.40 0.61 -5.00
N ILE A 50 5.50 1.05 -4.14
CA ILE A 50 5.49 0.67 -2.72
C ILE A 50 4.33 -0.30 -2.52
N ILE A 51 4.64 -1.56 -2.27
CA ILE A 51 3.66 -2.60 -2.00
C ILE A 51 3.49 -2.73 -0.49
N ILE A 52 2.26 -2.64 0.00
CA ILE A 52 1.91 -2.93 1.40
C ILE A 52 1.02 -4.16 1.46
N ASP A 53 1.47 -5.16 2.22
CA ASP A 53 0.74 -6.39 2.46
C ASP A 53 -0.21 -6.25 3.66
N ILE A 54 -1.49 -6.14 3.35
CA ILE A 54 -2.56 -5.95 4.32
C ILE A 54 -3.02 -7.26 4.98
N SER A 55 -2.60 -8.43 4.46
CA SER A 55 -3.08 -9.74 4.97
C SER A 55 -2.62 -10.06 6.40
N THR A 56 -1.57 -9.37 6.87
CA THR A 56 -1.05 -9.52 8.23
C THR A 56 -1.94 -8.88 9.29
N CYS A 57 -2.79 -7.93 8.91
CA CYS A 57 -3.57 -7.10 9.83
C CYS A 57 -5.07 -7.20 9.60
N TRP A 58 -5.50 -7.63 8.42
CA TRP A 58 -6.90 -7.58 7.99
C TRP A 58 -7.36 -8.93 7.47
N SER A 59 -8.65 -9.24 7.61
CA SER A 59 -9.21 -10.56 7.28
C SER A 59 -9.51 -10.79 5.80
N GLY A 60 -9.19 -9.84 4.92
CA GLY A 60 -9.48 -9.96 3.50
C GLY A 60 -8.99 -8.78 2.67
N LYS A 61 -9.28 -8.84 1.37
CA LYS A 61 -9.02 -7.76 0.42
C LYS A 61 -9.77 -6.49 0.81
N VAL A 62 -9.31 -5.34 0.32
CA VAL A 62 -9.88 -4.02 0.68
C VAL A 62 -11.38 -3.96 0.41
N GLU A 63 -11.87 -4.59 -0.65
CA GLU A 63 -13.29 -4.60 -1.02
C GLU A 63 -14.15 -5.43 -0.05
N ALA A 64 -13.56 -6.37 0.67
CA ALA A 64 -14.23 -7.23 1.65
C ALA A 64 -14.22 -6.64 3.07
N LEU A 65 -13.45 -5.56 3.30
CA LEU A 65 -13.38 -4.91 4.60
C LEU A 65 -14.65 -4.15 4.91
N CYS A 66 -15.07 -4.20 6.18
CA CYS A 66 -16.16 -3.37 6.68
C CYS A 66 -15.73 -1.90 6.72
N GLU A 67 -16.69 -0.98 6.85
CA GLU A 67 -16.41 0.46 6.85
C GLU A 67 -15.41 0.87 7.92
N LYS A 68 -15.56 0.34 9.14
CA LYS A 68 -14.64 0.61 10.25
C LYS A 68 -13.20 0.21 9.90
N ASP A 69 -12.99 -1.00 9.40
CA ASP A 69 -11.67 -1.51 9.04
C ASP A 69 -11.06 -0.70 7.88
N ARG A 70 -11.88 -0.27 6.92
CA ARG A 70 -11.42 0.63 5.84
C ARG A 70 -10.98 1.99 6.37
N CYS A 71 -11.69 2.55 7.35
CA CYS A 71 -11.28 3.81 7.99
C CYS A 71 -9.94 3.66 8.74
N GLU A 72 -9.75 2.55 9.46
CA GLU A 72 -8.50 2.26 10.15
C GLU A 72 -7.34 2.06 9.15
N LEU A 73 -7.54 1.25 8.10
CA LEU A 73 -6.56 1.07 7.02
C LEU A 73 -6.22 2.39 6.33
N THR A 74 -7.20 3.26 6.10
CA THR A 74 -6.96 4.60 5.52
C THR A 74 -6.06 5.44 6.43
N THR A 75 -6.24 5.33 7.75
CA THR A 75 -5.40 6.05 8.73
C THR A 75 -3.98 5.50 8.73
N ASP A 76 -3.81 4.19 8.60
CA ASP A 76 -2.50 3.54 8.47
C ASP A 76 -1.79 3.97 7.18
N VAL A 77 -2.50 4.00 6.05
CA VAL A 77 -1.98 4.44 4.75
C VAL A 77 -1.55 5.91 4.79
N ARG A 78 -2.30 6.79 5.46
CA ARG A 78 -1.89 8.20 5.65
C ARG A 78 -0.59 8.32 6.44
N LEU A 79 -0.47 7.58 7.55
CA LEU A 79 0.77 7.57 8.32
C LEU A 79 1.94 7.06 7.48
N LEU A 80 1.72 6.04 6.63
CA LEU A 80 2.74 5.54 5.72
C LEU A 80 3.19 6.61 4.73
N THR A 81 2.25 7.35 4.13
CA THR A 81 2.58 8.40 3.14
C THR A 81 3.37 9.52 3.78
N ASP A 82 3.08 9.86 5.04
CA ASP A 82 3.83 10.83 5.82
C ASP A 82 5.26 10.35 6.12
N ILE A 83 5.42 9.08 6.51
CA ILE A 83 6.74 8.48 6.80
C ILE A 83 7.62 8.43 5.54
N TYR A 84 7.02 8.09 4.39
CA TYR A 84 7.71 7.96 3.11
C TYR A 84 7.85 9.29 2.34
N TRP A 85 7.34 10.39 2.90
CA TRP A 85 7.32 11.72 2.28
C TRP A 85 6.77 11.68 0.85
N LEU A 86 5.59 11.07 0.68
CA LEU A 86 4.96 10.93 -0.63
C LEU A 86 4.03 12.12 -0.91
N ASP A 87 4.50 13.06 -1.74
CA ASP A 87 3.73 14.25 -2.14
C ASP A 87 2.79 14.01 -3.34
N ASP A 88 3.23 13.22 -4.33
CA ASP A 88 2.46 12.85 -5.53
C ASP A 88 2.52 11.34 -5.75
N PHE A 89 1.39 10.68 -5.53
CA PHE A 89 1.27 9.23 -5.64
C PHE A 89 -0.13 8.77 -6.04
N GLU A 90 -0.19 7.58 -6.64
CA GLU A 90 -1.43 6.86 -6.91
C GLU A 90 -1.60 5.71 -5.92
N ILE A 91 -2.85 5.30 -5.64
CA ILE A 91 -3.14 4.14 -4.79
C ILE A 91 -3.97 3.12 -5.56
N LYS A 92 -3.48 1.89 -5.65
CA LYS A 92 -4.11 0.79 -6.41
C LYS A 92 -4.21 -0.48 -5.58
N THR A 93 -5.16 -1.36 -5.91
CA THR A 93 -5.14 -2.76 -5.40
C THR A 93 -4.21 -3.63 -6.24
N ASP A 94 -3.96 -4.86 -5.76
CA ASP A 94 -3.38 -5.97 -6.52
C ASP A 94 -3.99 -6.17 -7.93
N LYS A 95 -5.25 -5.77 -8.15
CA LYS A 95 -5.93 -5.85 -9.45
C LYS A 95 -5.79 -4.60 -10.33
N GLY A 96 -5.00 -3.61 -9.90
CA GLY A 96 -4.89 -2.32 -10.58
C GLY A 96 -6.17 -1.49 -10.51
N GLN A 97 -7.08 -1.77 -9.57
CA GLN A 97 -8.27 -0.94 -9.37
C GLN A 97 -7.88 0.25 -8.48
N ASP A 98 -8.28 1.45 -8.89
CA ASP A 98 -8.14 2.65 -8.06
C ASP A 98 -9.07 2.53 -6.86
N ILE A 99 -8.50 2.51 -5.65
CA ILE A 99 -9.26 2.15 -4.43
C ILE A 99 -9.78 3.39 -3.69
N PHE A 100 -9.18 4.56 -3.91
CA PHE A 100 -9.48 5.75 -3.11
C PHE A 100 -9.51 7.02 -3.95
N LEU A 101 -10.71 7.42 -4.37
CA LEU A 101 -10.97 8.76 -4.91
C LEU A 101 -10.90 9.86 -3.81
N GLU A 102 -11.00 9.48 -2.52
CA GLU A 102 -11.01 10.43 -1.39
C GLU A 102 -9.63 10.86 -0.88
N LEU A 103 -8.54 10.21 -1.29
CA LEU A 103 -7.18 10.65 -0.91
C LEU A 103 -6.65 11.78 -1.82
N LYS A 104 -7.22 11.94 -3.02
CA LYS A 104 -6.88 13.05 -3.93
C LYS A 104 -7.41 14.43 -3.48
N SER A 105 -8.31 14.48 -2.49
CA SER A 105 -8.89 15.75 -2.00
C SER A 105 -8.24 16.26 -0.71
N LEU A 106 -7.27 15.54 -0.15
CA LEU A 106 -6.64 15.94 1.10
C LEU A 106 -5.42 16.80 0.81
N SER A 107 -5.66 18.10 0.90
CA SER A 107 -4.60 19.11 0.99
C SER A 107 -3.65 18.75 2.13
N PRO A 108 -2.34 19.05 2.01
CA PRO A 108 -1.44 18.99 3.16
C PRO A 108 -1.99 19.94 4.24
N ILE A 109 -2.00 19.47 5.49
CA ILE A 109 -2.30 20.30 6.66
C ILE A 109 -1.14 21.29 6.87
#